data_AF-A0AAA9RUJ4-F1
#
_entry.id   AF-A0AAA9RUJ4-F1
#
_cell.length_a   1.000
_cell.length_b   1.000
_cell.length_c   1.000
_cell.angle_alpha   90.00
_cell.angle_beta   90.00
_cell.angle_gamma   90.00
#
_symmetry.space_group_name_H-M   'P 1'
#
loop_
_entity.id
_entity.type
_entity.pdbx_description
1 polymer ?
#
loop_
_entity_poly.entity_id
_entity_poly.type
_entity_poly.pdbx_seq_one_letter_code
_entity_poly.pdbx_strand_id
1 'polypeptide(L)'
;MADRAALEDLVRVQGERVRGLKQQKASAEQIEEEVAKLLKLKAQLGPDEGKPKFVLKTPKALEEKVRTTETQVLVASAQKKLLEERLKLISELWDAGIKAELLYKKNPKLLNQLQYCEETGIPLVAIIGEQELKDGVIKLRSVASREEVDVRREDLVEEIKRRTSQPLCIC
;
A
#
# COMPACT_ATOMS: atom_id res chain seq x y z
N MET A 1 46.72 -4.00 19.15
CA MET A 1 46.25 -4.19 17.75
C MET A 1 46.25 -5.66 17.31
N ALA A 2 46.71 -6.63 18.12
CA ALA A 2 46.78 -8.06 17.74
C ALA A 2 45.66 -8.94 18.35
N ASP A 3 44.91 -8.45 19.34
CA ASP A 3 44.02 -9.31 20.13
C ASP A 3 42.67 -9.62 19.45
N ARG A 4 42.10 -8.69 18.68
CA ARG A 4 40.78 -8.86 18.05
C ARG A 4 40.76 -9.95 16.98
N ALA A 5 41.76 -9.97 16.10
CA ALA A 5 41.87 -10.97 15.04
C ALA A 5 42.09 -12.39 15.59
N ALA A 6 42.93 -12.52 16.62
CA ALA A 6 43.17 -13.80 17.29
C ALA A 6 41.90 -14.34 17.99
N LEU A 7 41.11 -13.45 18.60
CA LEU A 7 39.81 -13.78 19.18
C LEU A 7 38.79 -14.20 18.11
N GLU A 8 38.78 -13.54 16.94
CA GLU A 8 37.89 -13.88 15.82
C GLU A 8 38.21 -15.26 15.23
N ASP A 9 39.50 -15.59 15.05
CA ASP A 9 39.93 -16.93 14.62
C ASP A 9 39.58 -18.01 15.66
N LEU A 10 39.71 -17.70 16.96
CA LEU A 10 39.33 -18.63 18.02
C LEU A 10 37.81 -18.89 18.03
N VAL A 11 36.99 -17.86 17.79
CA VAL A 11 35.53 -18.00 17.63
C VAL A 11 35.17 -18.83 16.40
N ARG A 12 35.92 -18.69 15.30
CA ARG A 12 35.74 -19.48 14.08
C ARG A 12 36.03 -20.97 14.33
N VAL A 13 37.17 -21.28 14.93
CA VAL A 13 37.59 -22.66 15.25
C VAL A 13 36.63 -23.33 16.24
N GLN A 14 36.18 -22.59 17.26
CA GLN A 14 35.17 -23.06 18.21
C GLN A 14 33.81 -23.33 17.54
N GLY A 15 33.40 -22.48 16.59
CA GLY A 15 32.20 -22.68 15.79
C GLY A 15 32.23 -23.95 14.92
N GLU A 16 33.37 -24.26 14.30
CA GLU A 16 33.57 -25.49 13.53
C GLU A 16 33.49 -26.74 14.41
N ARG A 17 34.05 -26.66 15.63
CA ARG A 17 34.02 -27.76 16.61
C ARG A 17 32.60 -28.07 17.09
N VAL A 18 31.81 -27.05 17.43
CA VAL A 18 30.39 -27.20 17.77
C VAL A 18 29.60 -27.78 16.59
N ARG A 19 29.89 -27.35 15.35
CA ARG A 19 29.22 -27.86 14.14
C ARG A 19 29.55 -29.33 13.89
N GLY A 20 30.80 -29.74 14.10
CA GLY A 20 31.25 -31.12 14.00
C GLY A 20 30.64 -32.03 15.06
N LEU A 21 30.63 -31.60 16.33
CA LEU A 21 30.01 -32.36 17.44
C LEU A 21 28.50 -32.56 17.24
N LYS A 22 27.82 -31.55 16.68
CA LYS A 22 26.41 -31.65 16.31
C LYS A 22 26.16 -32.62 15.14
N GLN A 23 27.09 -32.73 14.19
CA GLN A 23 27.00 -33.71 13.09
C GLN A 23 27.24 -35.14 13.56
N GLN A 24 28.14 -35.35 14.52
CA GLN A 24 28.50 -36.68 15.04
C GLN A 24 27.53 -37.19 16.14
N LYS A 25 26.47 -36.43 16.48
CA LYS A 25 25.51 -36.75 17.56
C LYS A 25 26.20 -37.14 18.88
N ALA A 26 27.24 -36.40 19.25
CA ALA A 26 27.91 -36.55 20.55
C ALA A 26 26.96 -36.23 21.72
N SER A 27 27.37 -36.55 22.95
CA SER A 27 26.57 -36.28 24.15
C SER A 27 26.22 -34.80 24.27
N ALA A 28 24.97 -34.51 24.62
CA ALA A 28 24.43 -33.15 24.69
C ALA A 28 25.22 -32.24 25.63
N GLU A 29 25.80 -32.81 26.69
CA GLU A 29 26.63 -32.11 27.69
C GLU A 29 27.87 -31.46 27.05
N GLN A 30 28.53 -32.14 26.10
CA GLN A 30 29.72 -31.62 25.42
C GLN A 30 29.37 -30.50 24.42
N ILE A 31 28.18 -30.56 23.83
CA ILE A 31 27.72 -29.54 22.88
C ILE A 31 27.38 -28.26 23.64
N GLU A 32 26.70 -28.36 24.78
CA GLU A 32 26.32 -27.20 25.59
C GLU A 32 27.53 -26.49 26.22
N GLU A 33 28.54 -27.24 26.68
CA GLU A 33 29.77 -26.65 27.23
C GLU A 33 30.52 -25.82 26.18
N GLU A 34 30.71 -26.35 24.98
CA GLU A 34 31.43 -25.66 23.89
C GLU A 34 30.62 -24.48 23.34
N VAL A 35 29.28 -24.59 23.28
CA VAL A 35 28.39 -23.47 22.93
C VAL A 35 28.45 -22.35 23.98
N ALA A 36 28.53 -22.68 25.27
CA ALA A 36 28.68 -21.70 26.34
C ALA A 36 30.03 -20.98 26.28
N LYS A 37 31.12 -21.68 25.94
CA LYS A 37 32.44 -21.07 25.67
C LYS A 37 32.38 -20.14 24.46
N LEU A 38 31.72 -20.55 23.38
CA LEU A 38 31.55 -19.75 22.16
C LEU A 38 30.77 -18.45 22.41
N LEU A 39 29.70 -18.51 23.20
CA LEU A 39 28.91 -17.32 23.58
C LEU A 39 29.72 -16.33 24.43
N LYS A 40 30.57 -16.82 25.34
CA LYS A 40 31.47 -15.97 26.15
C LYS A 40 32.53 -15.29 25.28
N LEU A 41 33.14 -15.99 24.33
CA LEU A 41 34.11 -15.42 23.39
C LEU A 41 33.46 -14.39 22.46
N LYS A 42 32.23 -14.65 21.99
CA LYS A 42 31.43 -13.69 21.22
C LYS A 42 30.91 -12.50 22.01
N ALA A 43 30.89 -12.55 23.35
CA ALA A 43 30.55 -11.38 24.16
C ALA A 43 31.74 -10.42 24.30
N GLN A 44 32.97 -10.94 24.26
CA GLN A 44 34.20 -10.14 24.29
C GLN A 44 34.45 -9.42 22.96
N LEU A 45 34.10 -10.08 21.86
CA LEU A 45 33.97 -9.45 20.55
C LEU A 45 32.58 -8.82 20.46
N GLY A 46 32.42 -7.60 20.96
CA GLY A 46 31.15 -6.86 20.87
C GLY A 46 30.51 -6.96 19.48
N PRO A 47 29.18 -6.84 19.35
CA PRO A 47 28.44 -7.18 18.14
C PRO A 47 29.08 -6.50 16.91
N ASP A 48 29.71 -7.31 16.07
CA ASP A 48 30.25 -6.87 14.80
C ASP A 48 29.08 -6.29 14.00
N GLU A 49 29.23 -5.03 13.57
CA GLU A 49 28.20 -4.30 12.84
C GLU A 49 27.72 -5.18 11.70
N GLY A 50 26.53 -5.75 11.90
CA GLY A 50 25.87 -6.54 10.89
C GLY A 50 25.88 -5.74 9.60
N LYS A 51 26.37 -6.40 8.53
CA LYS A 51 26.17 -6.06 7.11
C LYS A 51 25.17 -4.91 6.99
N PRO A 52 25.52 -3.74 6.42
CA PRO A 52 24.61 -2.60 6.40
C PRO A 52 23.26 -3.09 5.89
N LYS A 53 22.35 -3.27 6.83
CA LYS A 53 20.95 -3.55 6.54
C LYS A 53 20.57 -2.22 5.95
N PHE A 54 20.38 -2.17 4.63
CA PHE A 54 19.87 -0.99 3.95
C PHE A 54 18.43 -0.81 4.43
N VAL A 55 18.28 -0.34 5.67
CA VAL A 55 17.01 0.08 6.21
C VAL A 55 16.87 1.48 5.66
N LEU A 56 16.05 1.62 4.63
CA LEU A 56 15.51 2.91 4.24
C LEU A 56 14.94 3.52 5.53
N LYS A 57 15.66 4.51 6.09
CA LYS A 57 15.12 5.37 7.14
C LYS A 57 14.09 6.22 6.45
N THR A 58 12.88 5.69 6.29
CA THR A 58 11.72 6.47 5.88
C THR A 58 11.46 7.44 7.02
N PRO A 59 11.56 8.77 6.81
CA PRO A 59 10.99 9.68 7.77
C PRO A 59 9.52 9.29 7.94
N LYS A 60 9.10 9.10 9.19
CA LYS A 60 7.68 9.01 9.56
C LYS A 60 7.07 10.41 9.42
N ALA A 61 7.06 10.91 8.19
CA ALA A 61 6.54 12.21 7.81
C ALA A 61 5.44 11.93 6.81
N LEU A 62 4.20 12.00 7.33
CA LEU A 62 2.94 11.87 6.60
C LEU A 62 2.77 10.49 5.93
N GLU A 63 1.76 9.73 6.33
CA GLU A 63 1.23 8.66 5.47
C GLU A 63 0.62 9.32 4.23
N GLU A 64 1.45 9.92 3.38
CA GLU A 64 1.11 10.10 1.98
C GLU A 64 1.04 8.70 1.42
N LYS A 65 -0.16 8.13 1.47
CA LYS A 65 -0.52 6.99 0.62
C LYS A 65 -0.05 7.37 -0.78
N VAL A 66 1.08 6.78 -1.18
CA VAL A 66 1.66 6.97 -2.49
C VAL A 66 0.58 6.54 -3.46
N ARG A 67 -0.01 7.54 -4.11
CA ARG A 67 -1.09 7.35 -5.06
C ARG A 67 -0.47 6.73 -6.30
N THR A 68 -0.58 5.42 -6.43
CA THR A 68 -0.01 4.69 -7.56
C THR A 68 -0.84 4.86 -8.84
N THR A 69 -2.06 5.39 -8.72
CA THR A 69 -2.96 5.61 -9.86
C THR A 69 -3.36 7.09 -9.98
N GLU A 70 -3.23 7.64 -11.19
CA GLU A 70 -3.63 9.02 -11.51
C GLU A 70 -5.15 9.17 -11.72
N THR A 71 -5.94 8.20 -11.24
CA THR A 71 -7.38 8.13 -11.43
C THR A 71 -8.09 9.24 -10.69
N GLN A 72 -8.85 10.06 -11.39
CA GLN A 72 -9.51 11.25 -10.85
C GLN A 72 -10.91 10.94 -10.33
N VAL A 73 -11.64 10.05 -11.01
CA VAL A 73 -13.03 9.74 -10.67
C VAL A 73 -13.28 8.23 -10.61
N LEU A 74 -14.03 7.78 -9.60
CA LEU A 74 -14.56 6.42 -9.53
C LEU A 74 -16.04 6.44 -9.87
N VAL A 75 -16.47 5.61 -10.82
CA VAL A 75 -17.90 5.38 -11.06
C VAL A 75 -18.41 4.27 -10.14
N ALA A 76 -19.26 4.66 -9.19
CA ALA A 76 -19.92 3.81 -8.21
C ALA A 76 -21.39 3.58 -8.58
N SER A 77 -21.96 2.48 -8.10
CA SER A 77 -23.35 2.11 -8.39
C SER A 77 -23.96 1.42 -7.18
N ALA A 78 -25.11 1.90 -6.70
CA ALA A 78 -25.74 1.37 -5.50
C ALA A 78 -26.52 0.05 -5.73
N GLN A 79 -26.92 -0.23 -6.98
CA GLN A 79 -27.85 -1.32 -7.30
C GLN A 79 -27.28 -2.35 -8.28
N LYS A 80 -27.87 -3.54 -8.25
CA LYS A 80 -27.54 -4.68 -9.12
C LYS A 80 -28.24 -4.48 -10.46
N LYS A 81 -27.49 -4.37 -11.57
CA LYS A 81 -27.89 -4.23 -13.00
C LYS A 81 -27.42 -2.95 -13.72
N LEU A 82 -26.71 -2.03 -13.06
CA LEU A 82 -26.21 -0.79 -13.69
C LEU A 82 -24.81 -0.92 -14.33
N LEU A 83 -24.41 -2.14 -14.72
CA LEU A 83 -23.08 -2.37 -15.31
C LEU A 83 -22.95 -1.69 -16.69
N GLU A 84 -24.00 -1.77 -17.50
CA GLU A 84 -24.01 -1.19 -18.85
C GLU A 84 -23.88 0.33 -18.80
N GLU A 85 -24.65 0.99 -17.93
CA GLU A 85 -24.61 2.45 -17.77
C GLU A 85 -23.29 2.94 -17.18
N ARG A 86 -22.68 2.16 -16.28
CA ARG A 86 -21.31 2.45 -15.80
C ARG A 86 -20.30 2.44 -16.94
N LEU A 87 -20.37 1.45 -17.83
CA LEU A 87 -19.45 1.34 -18.96
C LEU A 87 -19.64 2.49 -19.95
N LYS A 88 -20.89 2.89 -20.23
CA LYS A 88 -21.18 4.06 -21.06
C LYS A 88 -20.60 5.34 -20.47
N LEU A 89 -20.87 5.60 -19.18
CA LEU A 89 -20.37 6.80 -18.51
C LEU A 89 -18.83 6.86 -18.50
N ILE A 90 -18.18 5.72 -18.34
CA ILE A 90 -16.72 5.65 -18.35
C ILE A 90 -16.15 5.94 -19.74
N SER A 91 -16.81 5.45 -20.80
CA SER A 91 -16.43 5.84 -22.16
C SER A 91 -16.51 7.36 -22.32
N GLU A 92 -17.63 7.98 -21.95
CA GLU A 92 -17.81 9.43 -22.05
C GLU A 92 -16.74 10.21 -21.28
N LEU A 93 -16.39 9.75 -20.08
CA LEU A 93 -15.34 10.35 -19.27
C LEU A 93 -13.94 10.19 -19.89
N TRP A 94 -13.65 9.01 -20.47
CA TRP A 94 -12.38 8.76 -21.17
C TRP A 94 -12.28 9.56 -22.47
N ASP A 95 -13.35 9.66 -23.25
CA ASP A 95 -13.45 10.51 -24.44
C ASP A 95 -13.21 11.99 -24.08
N ALA A 96 -13.66 12.42 -22.90
CA ALA A 96 -13.42 13.76 -22.36
C ALA A 96 -12.00 13.97 -21.79
N GLY A 97 -11.16 12.92 -21.77
CA GLY A 97 -9.79 12.94 -21.25
C GLY A 97 -9.67 12.83 -19.73
N ILE A 98 -10.74 12.42 -19.04
CA ILE A 98 -10.76 12.26 -17.58
C ILE A 98 -10.37 10.82 -17.23
N LYS A 99 -9.40 10.65 -16.33
CA LYS A 99 -8.99 9.32 -15.88
C LYS A 99 -10.02 8.76 -14.90
N ALA A 100 -10.91 7.91 -15.40
CA ALA A 100 -11.95 7.25 -14.61
C ALA A 100 -11.65 5.77 -14.37
N GLU A 101 -11.95 5.25 -13.18
CA GLU A 101 -11.93 3.81 -12.89
C GLU A 101 -13.31 3.26 -12.54
N LEU A 102 -13.47 1.96 -12.76
CA LEU A 102 -14.55 1.16 -12.22
C LEU A 102 -14.04 -0.01 -11.39
N LEU A 103 -14.86 -0.42 -10.43
CA LEU A 103 -14.68 -1.71 -9.78
C LEU A 103 -15.30 -2.82 -10.64
N TYR A 104 -14.47 -3.76 -11.10
CA TYR A 104 -14.85 -4.88 -11.99
C TYR A 104 -15.75 -5.95 -11.36
N LYS A 105 -16.31 -5.69 -10.17
CA LYS A 105 -17.29 -6.58 -9.55
C LYS A 105 -18.68 -6.29 -10.12
N LYS A 106 -19.45 -7.36 -10.38
CA LYS A 106 -20.83 -7.24 -10.89
C LYS A 106 -21.72 -6.50 -9.89
N ASN A 107 -21.61 -6.81 -8.60
CA ASN A 107 -22.40 -6.21 -7.52
C ASN A 107 -21.52 -5.88 -6.30
N PRO A 108 -20.71 -4.81 -6.35
CA PRO A 108 -20.03 -4.34 -5.16
C PRO A 108 -21.05 -3.68 -4.22
N LYS A 109 -20.90 -3.89 -2.90
CA LYS A 109 -21.62 -3.09 -1.91
C LYS A 109 -21.08 -1.65 -1.95
N LEU A 110 -21.93 -0.65 -1.75
CA LEU A 110 -21.52 0.76 -1.72
C LEU A 110 -20.38 1.00 -0.72
N LEU A 111 -20.42 0.32 0.43
CA LEU A 111 -19.37 0.38 1.45
C LEU A 111 -17.99 -0.02 0.89
N ASN A 112 -17.92 -1.07 0.07
CA ASN A 112 -16.67 -1.52 -0.52
C ASN A 112 -16.17 -0.55 -1.59
N GLN A 113 -17.07 0.17 -2.27
CA GLN A 113 -16.69 1.20 -3.25
C GLN A 113 -16.12 2.42 -2.54
N LEU A 114 -16.76 2.88 -1.47
CA LEU A 114 -16.23 3.98 -0.66
C LEU A 114 -14.89 3.64 -0.04
N GLN A 115 -14.76 2.45 0.55
CA GLN A 115 -13.50 1.97 1.11
C GLN A 115 -12.41 1.86 0.03
N TYR A 116 -12.76 1.44 -1.19
CA TYR A 116 -11.83 1.45 -2.31
C TYR A 116 -11.40 2.87 -2.71
N CYS A 117 -12.32 3.85 -2.76
CA CYS A 117 -11.97 5.26 -2.99
C CYS A 117 -11.01 5.80 -1.93
N GLU A 118 -11.24 5.47 -0.66
CA GLU A 118 -10.38 5.86 0.47
C GLU A 118 -9.04 5.11 0.43
N GLU A 119 -9.04 3.84 0.00
CA GLU A 119 -7.83 3.03 -0.13
C GLU A 119 -6.90 3.59 -1.19
N THR A 120 -7.44 3.83 -2.38
CA THR A 120 -6.75 4.33 -3.57
C THR A 120 -6.53 5.84 -3.56
N GLY A 121 -7.24 6.59 -2.72
CA GLY A 121 -7.13 8.05 -2.65
C GLY A 121 -7.75 8.78 -3.84
N ILE A 122 -8.82 8.24 -4.42
CA ILE A 122 -9.54 8.88 -5.53
C ILE A 122 -10.38 10.06 -4.98
N PRO A 123 -10.25 11.28 -5.54
CA PRO A 123 -10.86 12.49 -4.97
C PRO A 123 -12.36 12.63 -5.29
N LEU A 124 -12.82 12.06 -6.42
CA LEU A 124 -14.20 12.19 -6.88
C LEU A 124 -14.86 10.82 -7.06
N VAL A 125 -16.11 10.71 -6.65
CA VAL A 125 -16.93 9.50 -6.78
C VAL A 125 -18.23 9.88 -7.46
N ALA A 126 -18.48 9.34 -8.65
CA ALA A 126 -19.75 9.49 -9.35
C ALA A 126 -20.66 8.31 -8.99
N ILE A 127 -21.74 8.55 -8.26
CA ILE A 127 -22.68 7.55 -7.81
C ILE A 127 -23.88 7.53 -8.76
N ILE A 128 -24.15 6.35 -9.32
CA ILE A 128 -25.31 6.09 -10.18
C ILE A 128 -26.32 5.23 -9.40
N GLY A 129 -27.56 5.69 -9.34
CA GLY A 129 -28.72 4.90 -8.93
C GLY A 129 -29.76 4.83 -10.04
N GLU A 130 -30.74 3.93 -9.91
CA GLU A 130 -31.77 3.75 -10.95
C GLU A 130 -32.73 4.94 -11.04
N GLN A 131 -33.02 5.61 -9.92
CA GLN A 131 -33.84 6.83 -9.91
C GLN A 131 -33.08 7.97 -10.56
N GLU A 132 -31.83 8.17 -10.15
CA GLU A 132 -30.94 9.20 -10.70
C GLU A 132 -30.74 9.01 -12.22
N LEU A 133 -30.61 7.77 -12.68
CA LEU A 133 -30.54 7.45 -14.10
C LEU A 133 -31.82 7.83 -14.87
N LYS A 134 -33.00 7.59 -14.27
CA LYS A 134 -34.29 7.95 -14.88
C LYS A 134 -34.47 9.47 -14.97
N ASP A 135 -34.01 10.18 -13.94
CA ASP A 135 -34.06 11.64 -13.86
C ASP A 135 -32.92 12.31 -14.66
N GLY A 136 -31.96 11.53 -15.19
CA GLY A 136 -30.82 12.03 -15.96
C GLY A 136 -29.78 12.78 -15.12
N VAL A 137 -29.79 12.56 -13.80
CA VAL A 137 -28.88 13.18 -12.83
C VAL A 137 -27.86 12.17 -12.33
N ILE A 138 -26.69 12.64 -11.92
CA ILE A 138 -25.59 11.85 -11.40
C ILE A 138 -25.11 12.53 -10.12
N LYS A 139 -24.94 11.75 -9.05
CA LYS A 139 -24.47 12.26 -7.78
C LYS A 139 -22.95 12.27 -7.75
N LEU A 140 -22.35 13.46 -7.73
CA LEU A 140 -20.92 13.61 -7.58
C LEU A 140 -20.60 13.83 -6.10
N ARG A 141 -19.90 12.86 -5.51
CA ARG A 141 -19.40 12.95 -4.13
C ARG A 141 -17.90 13.21 -4.14
N SER A 142 -17.48 14.26 -3.43
CA SER A 142 -16.06 14.53 -3.19
C SER A 142 -15.59 13.79 -1.95
N VAL A 143 -14.47 13.06 -2.03
CA VAL A 143 -13.88 12.42 -0.85
C VAL A 143 -13.21 13.46 0.06
N ALA A 144 -12.68 14.54 -0.53
CA ALA A 144 -12.02 15.62 0.20
C ALA A 144 -13.02 16.46 1.02
N SER A 145 -14.14 16.88 0.42
CA SER A 145 -15.13 17.74 1.09
C SER A 145 -16.30 16.97 1.71
N ARG A 146 -16.46 15.67 1.41
CA ARG A 146 -17.60 14.83 1.79
C ARG A 146 -18.97 15.34 1.33
N GLU A 147 -18.99 16.37 0.49
CA GLU A 147 -20.22 16.93 -0.08
C GLU A 147 -20.75 16.04 -1.18
N GLU A 148 -22.09 15.98 -1.26
CA GLU A 148 -22.84 15.30 -2.32
C GLU A 148 -23.51 16.38 -3.16
N VAL A 149 -23.19 16.41 -4.45
CA VAL A 149 -23.75 17.37 -5.40
C VAL A 149 -24.48 16.60 -6.49
N ASP A 150 -25.73 17.00 -6.76
CA ASP A 150 -26.49 16.49 -7.89
C ASP A 150 -26.08 17.25 -9.15
N VAL A 151 -25.54 16.54 -10.14
CA VAL A 151 -25.05 17.12 -11.40
C VAL A 151 -25.79 16.47 -12.56
N ARG A 152 -26.18 17.24 -13.57
CA ARG A 152 -26.76 16.67 -14.79
C ARG A 152 -25.69 15.95 -15.60
N ARG A 153 -26.10 14.97 -16.41
CA ARG A 153 -25.15 14.21 -17.26
C ARG A 153 -24.33 15.12 -18.20
N GLU A 154 -24.95 16.20 -18.71
CA GLU A 154 -24.30 17.20 -19.56
C GLU A 154 -23.18 17.98 -18.84
N ASP A 155 -23.43 18.40 -17.61
CA ASP A 155 -22.50 19.23 -16.83
C ASP A 155 -21.42 18.42 -16.09
N LEU A 156 -21.54 17.08 -16.08
CA LEU A 156 -20.66 16.20 -15.31
C LEU A 156 -19.18 16.38 -15.71
N VAL A 157 -18.92 16.44 -17.01
CA VAL A 157 -17.56 16.58 -17.55
C VAL A 157 -16.97 17.93 -17.17
N GLU A 158 -17.77 19.00 -17.24
CA GLU A 158 -17.34 20.35 -16.89
C GLU A 158 -17.04 20.47 -15.39
N GLU A 159 -17.91 19.96 -14.53
CA GLU A 159 -17.72 20.03 -13.08
C GLU A 159 -16.51 19.20 -12.62
N ILE A 160 -16.28 18.01 -13.21
CA ILE A 160 -15.07 17.22 -12.93
C ILE A 160 -13.82 17.97 -13.41
N LYS A 161 -13.84 18.55 -14.61
CA LYS A 161 -12.72 19.34 -15.13
C LYS A 161 -12.45 20.56 -14.28
N ARG A 162 -13.48 21.27 -13.80
CA ARG A 162 -13.36 22.44 -12.92
C ARG A 162 -12.70 22.06 -11.59
N ARG A 163 -13.11 20.96 -10.98
CA ARG A 163 -12.51 20.44 -9.73
C ARG A 163 -11.09 19.90 -9.93
N THR A 164 -10.81 19.36 -11.10
CA THR A 164 -9.48 18.87 -11.49
C THR A 164 -8.51 20.01 -11.83
N SER A 165 -9.02 21.06 -12.46
CA SER A 165 -8.27 22.25 -12.89
C SER A 165 -8.02 23.25 -11.77
N GLN A 166 -8.55 22.98 -10.57
CA GLN A 166 -7.97 23.48 -9.34
C GLN A 166 -6.94 22.45 -8.87
N PRO A 167 -5.70 22.48 -9.38
CA PRO A 167 -4.64 21.91 -8.59
C PRO A 167 -4.67 22.67 -7.27
N LEU A 168 -4.58 21.95 -6.16
CA LEU A 168 -4.13 22.55 -4.91
C LEU A 168 -2.87 23.36 -5.24
N CYS A 169 -3.00 24.68 -5.28
CA CYS A 169 -1.92 25.59 -5.00
C CYS A 169 -1.57 25.37 -3.53
N ILE A 170 -0.79 24.31 -3.28
CA ILE A 170 0.02 24.21 -2.09
C ILE A 170 1.07 25.32 -2.19
N CYS A 171 0.75 26.46 -1.60
CA CYS A 171 1.66 27.56 -1.29
C CYS A 171 2.63 27.13 -0.18
#